data_AF-W1YQ97-F1
#
_entry.id   AF-W1YQ97-F1
#
_cell.length_a   1.000
_cell.length_b   1.000
_cell.length_c   1.000
_cell.angle_alpha   90.00
_cell.angle_beta   90.00
_cell.angle_gamma   90.00
#
_symmetry.space_group_name_H-M   'P 1'
#
loop_
_entity.id
_entity.type
_entity.pdbx_description
1 polymer ?
#
loop_
_entity_poly.entity_id
_entity_poly.type
_entity_poly.pdbx_seq_one_letter_code
_entity_poly.pdbx_strand_id
1 'polypeptide(L)' 'PAHAITWTLLFGFGSGATMILGLTFIGLRASSAHQAAALSGMAQSVGYLLAACGPPLMGKIHDTNGD' A
#
# COMPACT_ATOMS: atom_id res chain seq x y z
N PRO A 1 -0.26 24.38 5.07
CA PRO A 1 -1.06 24.47 3.82
C PRO A 1 -0.22 24.56 2.53
N ALA A 2 0.80 25.43 2.45
CA ALA A 2 1.59 25.63 1.23
C ALA A 2 2.31 24.36 0.73
N HIS A 3 2.78 23.49 1.63
CA HIS A 3 3.45 22.23 1.28
C HIS A 3 2.49 21.04 1.15
N ALA A 4 1.21 21.21 1.47
CA ALA A 4 0.25 20.10 1.46
C ALA A 4 0.10 19.54 0.04
N ILE A 5 0.09 20.40 -0.97
CA ILE A 5 0.00 19.98 -2.38
C ILE A 5 1.22 19.14 -2.78
N THR A 6 2.43 19.58 -2.41
CA THR A 6 3.67 18.84 -2.70
C THR A 6 3.68 17.46 -2.05
N TRP A 7 3.28 17.37 -0.77
CA TRP A 7 3.21 16.09 -0.07
C TRP A 7 2.11 15.18 -0.62
N THR A 8 0.91 15.71 -0.91
CA THR A 8 -0.18 14.94 -1.52
C THR A 8 0.20 14.40 -2.90
N LEU A 9 0.88 15.20 -3.72
CA LEU A 9 1.38 14.75 -5.03
C LEU A 9 2.45 13.67 -4.88
N LEU A 10 3.44 13.86 -3.98
CA LEU A 10 4.48 12.86 -3.72
C LEU A 10 3.89 11.54 -3.23
N PHE A 11 3.00 11.57 -2.25
CA PHE A 11 2.38 10.36 -1.71
C PHE A 11 1.41 9.70 -2.71
N GLY A 12 0.56 10.49 -3.38
CA GLY A 12 -0.39 9.97 -4.35
C GLY A 12 0.30 9.36 -5.57
N PHE A 13 1.27 10.08 -6.13
CA PHE A 13 2.03 9.60 -7.28
C PHE A 13 2.94 8.42 -6.90
N GLY A 14 3.64 8.49 -5.76
CA GLY A 14 4.51 7.41 -5.30
C GLY A 14 3.77 6.11 -5.00
N SER A 15 2.62 6.20 -4.31
CA SER A 15 1.78 5.04 -4.00
C SER A 15 1.19 4.42 -5.26
N GLY A 16 0.61 5.24 -6.15
CA GLY A 16 0.05 4.77 -7.41
C GLY A 16 1.10 4.15 -8.35
N ALA A 17 2.26 4.81 -8.51
CA ALA A 17 3.35 4.30 -9.32
C ALA A 17 3.88 2.97 -8.77
N THR A 18 4.11 2.86 -7.46
CA THR A 18 4.59 1.61 -6.84
C THR A 18 3.61 0.47 -7.04
N MET A 19 2.31 0.73 -6.91
CA MET A 19 1.27 -0.28 -7.15
C MET A 19 1.25 -0.76 -8.60
N ILE A 20 1.31 0.16 -9.55
CA ILE A 20 1.32 -0.16 -10.99
C ILE A 20 2.61 -0.90 -11.36
N LEU A 21 3.78 -0.38 -10.98
CA LEU A 21 5.07 -1.05 -11.24
C LEU A 21 5.15 -2.43 -10.59
N GLY A 22 4.63 -2.60 -9.38
CA GLY A 22 4.56 -3.90 -8.70
C GLY A 22 3.71 -4.90 -9.48
N LEU A 23 2.53 -4.49 -9.94
CA LEU A 23 1.66 -5.34 -10.76
C LEU A 23 2.28 -5.65 -12.13
N THR A 24 2.93 -4.68 -12.76
CA THR A 24 3.65 -4.86 -14.02
C THR A 24 4.83 -5.82 -13.88
N PHE A 25 5.63 -5.70 -12.81
CA PHE A 25 6.72 -6.64 -12.54
C PHE A 25 6.22 -8.06 -12.24
N ILE A 26 5.11 -8.18 -11.51
CA ILE A 26 4.42 -9.46 -11.31
C ILE A 26 3.99 -10.05 -12.65
N GLY A 27 3.38 -9.25 -13.53
CA GLY A 27 2.94 -9.69 -14.86
C GLY A 27 4.10 -10.06 -15.79
N LEU A 28 5.20 -9.31 -15.78
CA LEU A 28 6.39 -9.59 -16.59
C LEU A 28 7.17 -10.82 -16.09
N ARG A 29 7.10 -11.13 -14.78
CA ARG A 29 7.74 -12.32 -14.18
C ARG A 29 6.82 -13.54 -14.17
N ALA A 30 5.51 -13.35 -14.19
CA ALA A 30 4.53 -14.42 -14.24
C ALA A 30 4.30 -14.87 -15.68
N SER A 31 4.77 -16.08 -16.00
CA SER A 31 4.57 -16.70 -17.32
C SER A 31 3.09 -17.01 -17.66
N SER A 32 2.13 -16.73 -16.76
CA SER A 32 0.70 -16.95 -16.98
C SER A 32 -0.19 -15.92 -16.26
N ALA A 33 -1.27 -15.47 -16.92
CA ALA A 33 -2.22 -14.49 -16.38
C ALA A 33 -2.90 -14.95 -15.07
N HIS A 34 -3.08 -16.26 -14.89
CA HIS A 34 -3.68 -16.83 -13.69
C HIS A 34 -2.77 -16.66 -12.46
N GLN A 35 -1.46 -16.79 -12.66
CA GLN A 35 -0.47 -16.60 -11.59
C GLN A 35 -0.30 -15.13 -11.22
N ALA A 36 -0.39 -14.22 -12.20
CA ALA A 36 -0.42 -12.78 -11.93
C ALA A 36 -1.66 -12.36 -11.12
N ALA A 37 -2.83 -12.92 -11.43
CA ALA A 37 -4.06 -12.66 -10.69
C ALA A 37 -3.98 -13.18 -9.23
N ALA A 38 -3.50 -14.41 -9.03
CA ALA A 38 -3.33 -14.97 -7.69
C ALA A 38 -2.30 -14.19 -6.86
N LEU A 39 -1.19 -13.77 -7.45
CA LEU A 39 -0.14 -13.03 -6.77
C LEU A 39 -0.58 -11.60 -6.44
N SER A 40 -1.33 -10.95 -7.33
CA SER A 40 -1.97 -9.66 -7.07
C SER A 40 -2.99 -9.74 -5.94
N GLY A 41 -3.81 -10.81 -5.91
CA GLY A 41 -4.74 -11.08 -4.83
C GLY A 41 -4.04 -11.24 -3.48
N MET A 42 -2.95 -12.01 -3.42
CA MET A 42 -2.15 -12.14 -2.20
C MET A 42 -1.57 -10.79 -1.74
N ALA A 43 -1.03 -9.99 -2.66
CA ALA A 43 -0.50 -8.66 -2.35
C ALA A 43 -1.60 -7.72 -1.83
N GLN A 44 -2.80 -7.75 -2.41
CA GLN A 44 -3.94 -6.99 -1.92
C GLN A 44 -4.40 -7.46 -0.53
N SER A 45 -4.48 -8.76 -0.28
CA SER A 45 -4.81 -9.29 1.05
C SER A 45 -3.81 -8.81 2.12
N VAL A 46 -2.52 -8.84 1.81
CA VAL A 46 -1.48 -8.28 2.70
C VAL A 46 -1.68 -6.78 2.88
N GLY A 47 -1.95 -6.04 1.81
CA GLY A 47 -2.22 -4.60 1.86
C GLY A 47 -3.43 -4.25 2.73
N TYR A 48 -4.52 -5.00 2.61
CA TYR A 48 -5.72 -4.83 3.44
C TYR A 48 -5.49 -5.24 4.89
N LEU A 49 -4.75 -6.31 5.14
CA LEU A 49 -4.40 -6.74 6.50
C LEU A 49 -3.54 -5.66 7.19
N LEU A 50 -2.55 -5.12 6.47
CA LEU A 50 -1.74 -4.00 6.94
C LEU A 50 -2.62 -2.76 7.21
N ALA A 51 -3.51 -2.41 6.28
CA ALA A 51 -4.44 -1.29 6.44
C ALA A 51 -5.37 -1.48 7.64
N ALA A 52 -5.79 -2.71 7.93
CA ALA A 52 -6.60 -3.06 9.11
C ALA A 52 -5.78 -3.03 10.42
N CYS A 53 -4.49 -3.38 10.37
CA CYS A 53 -3.58 -3.29 11.52
C CYS A 53 -3.10 -1.87 11.83
N GLY A 54 -3.15 -0.96 10.85
CA GLY A 54 -2.72 0.44 11.03
C GLY A 54 -3.47 1.18 12.14
N PRO A 55 -4.82 1.24 12.14
CA PRO A 55 -5.60 1.90 13.18
C PRO A 55 -5.36 1.39 14.60
N PRO A 56 -5.34 0.07 14.89
CA PRO A 56 -5.05 -0.42 16.24
C PRO A 56 -3.61 -0.13 16.71
N LEU A 57 -2.61 -0.17 15.82
CA LEU A 57 -1.24 0.23 16.14
C LEU A 57 -1.15 1.73 16.48
N MET A 58 -1.79 2.57 15.65
CA MET A 58 -1.80 4.01 15.88
C MET A 58 -2.59 4.38 17.14
N GLY A 59 -3.68 3.67 17.41
CA GLY A 59 -4.44 3.77 18.65
C GLY A 59 -3.60 3.41 19.87
N LYS A 60 -2.83 2.31 19.81
CA LYS A 60 -1.90 1.92 20.87
C LYS A 60 -0.84 2.97 21.16
N ILE A 61 -0.22 3.54 20.11
CA ILE A 61 0.75 4.63 20.26
C ILE A 61 0.09 5.85 20.89
N HIS A 62 -1.11 6.23 20.42
CA HIS A 62 -1.85 7.36 20.97
C HIS A 62 -2.22 7.18 22.45
N ASP A 63 -2.57 5.96 22.86
CA ASP A 63 -2.84 5.57 24.24
C ASP A 63 -1.60 5.81 25.12
N THR A 64 -0.43 5.29 24.72
CA THR A 64 0.83 5.50 25.46
C THR A 64 1.37 6.93 25.44
N ASN A 65 1.01 7.73 24.44
CA ASN A 65 1.43 9.13 24.30
C ASN A 65 0.39 10.11 24.89
N GLY A 66 -0.79 9.61 25.28
CA GLY A 66 -1.94 10.39 25.71
C GLY A 66 -2.36 10.18 27.17
N ASP A 67 -1.74 9.25 27.89
CA ASP A 67 -1.65 9.21 29.36
C ASP A 67 -0.50 10.10 29.86
#